data_AF-X0T9Y8-F1
#
_entry.id   AF-X0T9Y8-F1
#
_cell.length_a   1.000
_cell.length_b   1.000
_cell.length_c   1.000
_cell.angle_alpha   90.00
_cell.angle_beta   90.00
_cell.angle_gamma   90.00
#
_symmetry.space_group_name_H-M   'P 1'
#
loop_
_entity.id
_entity.type
_entity.pdbx_description
1 polymer ?
#
loop_
_entity_poly.entity_id
_entity_poly.type
_entity_poly.pdbx_seq_one_letter_code
_entity_poly.pdbx_strand_id
1 'polypeptide(L)'
;MGRIRQINGHVIYFPGPAEDTGNLIAATCNEICLARDICGGDYLVLDTKLKPEIGNFVSYKGTSYRLELNEDGQPVLKNGHNTILPPSDDNYDGVVVQINRKLRGEI
;
A
#
# COMPACT_ATOMS: atom_id res chain seq x y z
N MET A 1 8.52 -5.45 -17.85
CA MET A 1 9.20 -4.38 -17.09
C MET A 1 8.20 -3.80 -16.09
N GLY A 2 8.54 -3.72 -14.81
CA GLY A 2 7.65 -3.16 -13.78
C GLY A 2 7.35 -1.68 -14.05
N ARG A 3 6.10 -1.27 -13.81
CA ARG A 3 5.60 0.11 -14.00
C ARG A 3 5.92 1.03 -12.82
N ILE A 4 6.74 0.56 -11.87
CA ILE A 4 7.22 1.31 -10.71
C ILE A 4 8.66 0.88 -10.42
N ARG A 5 9.51 1.82 -10.01
CA ARG A 5 10.92 1.57 -9.67
C ARG A 5 11.41 2.56 -8.63
N GLN A 6 12.45 2.20 -7.89
CA GLN A 6 13.19 3.16 -7.07
C GLN A 6 14.36 3.74 -7.86
N ILE A 7 14.47 5.07 -7.89
CA ILE A 7 15.55 5.82 -8.53
C ILE A 7 16.07 6.85 -7.52
N ASN A 8 17.36 6.77 -7.16
CA ASN A 8 18.00 7.69 -6.21
C ASN A 8 17.24 7.83 -4.87
N GLY A 9 16.70 6.72 -4.36
CA GLY A 9 15.93 6.71 -3.10
C GLY A 9 14.44 7.03 -3.26
N HIS A 10 14.00 7.56 -4.39
CA HIS A 10 12.60 7.88 -4.67
C HIS A 10 11.89 6.75 -5.40
N VAL A 11 10.67 6.41 -5.00
CA VAL A 11 9.83 5.47 -5.75
C VAL A 11 9.06 6.25 -6.82
N ILE A 12 9.22 5.85 -8.08
CA ILE A 12 8.65 6.52 -9.24
C ILE A 12 7.72 5.55 -9.95
N TYR A 13 6.51 6.01 -10.23
CA TYR A 13 5.52 5.31 -11.05
C TYR A 13 5.59 5.78 -12.50
N PHE A 14 5.54 4.83 -13.44
CA PHE A 14 5.56 5.05 -14.88
C PHE A 14 4.17 4.74 -15.46
N PRO A 15 3.31 5.75 -15.64
CA PRO A 15 1.99 5.55 -16.21
C PRO A 15 2.03 5.09 -17.66
N GLY A 16 0.99 4.35 -18.04
CA GLY A 16 0.72 3.99 -19.42
C GLY A 16 0.06 5.16 -20.16
N PRO A 17 -0.05 5.06 -21.49
CA PRO A 17 -0.76 6.06 -22.27
C PRO A 17 -2.20 6.19 -21.77
N ALA A 18 -2.65 7.43 -21.54
CA ALA A 18 -4.00 7.78 -21.06
C ALA A 18 -4.36 7.38 -19.63
N GLU A 19 -3.41 6.95 -18.80
CA GLU A 19 -3.67 6.71 -17.38
C GLU A 19 -3.69 8.03 -16.59
N ASP A 20 -4.78 8.29 -15.86
CA ASP A 20 -4.84 9.40 -14.91
C ASP A 20 -4.06 9.03 -13.65
N THR A 21 -2.97 9.74 -13.41
CA THR A 21 -2.14 9.57 -12.20
C THR A 21 -2.30 10.72 -11.22
N GLY A 22 -3.25 11.65 -11.43
CA GLY A 22 -3.39 12.83 -10.59
C GLY A 22 -3.72 12.52 -9.12
N ASN A 23 -4.17 11.30 -8.85
CA ASN A 23 -4.49 10.73 -7.55
C ASN A 23 -3.60 9.53 -7.17
N LEU A 24 -2.61 9.17 -8.00
CA LEU A 24 -1.75 8.03 -7.72
C LEU A 24 -0.46 8.48 -7.06
N ILE A 25 -0.10 7.82 -5.96
CA ILE A 25 1.19 8.00 -5.29
C ILE A 25 1.94 6.67 -5.24
N ALA A 26 3.26 6.75 -5.29
CA ALA A 26 4.13 5.58 -5.22
C ALA A 26 4.86 5.56 -3.87
N ALA A 27 4.87 4.41 -3.20
CA ALA A 27 5.52 4.23 -1.91
C ALA A 27 6.27 2.90 -1.84
N THR A 28 7.18 2.79 -0.87
CA THR A 28 7.79 1.52 -0.50
C THR A 28 7.01 0.93 0.67
N CYS A 29 6.74 -0.37 0.63
CA CYS A 29 6.28 -1.10 1.80
C CYS A 29 7.41 -1.10 2.85
N ASN A 30 7.18 -0.44 3.98
CA ASN A 30 8.15 -0.34 5.08
C ASN A 30 8.02 -1.47 6.10
N GLU A 31 6.94 -2.25 6.01
CA GLU A 31 6.68 -3.37 6.92
C GLU A 31 7.50 -4.61 6.56
N ILE A 32 7.94 -5.39 7.55
CA ILE A 32 8.70 -6.63 7.28
C ILE A 32 7.89 -7.52 6.33
N CYS A 33 6.63 -7.80 6.67
CA CYS A 33 5.63 -8.35 5.76
C CYS A 33 4.22 -7.85 6.13
N LEU A 34 3.59 -7.13 5.20
CA LEU A 34 2.21 -6.68 5.27
C LEU A 34 1.23 -7.85 5.04
N ALA A 35 1.58 -8.72 4.09
CA ALA A 35 0.88 -9.96 3.79
C ALA A 35 1.91 -11.04 3.42
N ARG A 36 1.46 -12.28 3.22
CA ARG A 36 2.33 -13.41 2.84
C ARG A 36 3.24 -13.09 1.64
N ASP A 37 2.80 -12.17 0.76
CA ASP A 37 3.48 -11.86 -0.49
C ASP A 37 3.76 -10.36 -0.72
N ILE A 38 3.58 -9.54 0.31
CA ILE A 38 3.87 -8.08 0.30
C ILE A 38 4.77 -7.81 1.50
N CYS A 39 6.03 -7.50 1.24
CA CYS A 39 7.04 -7.38 2.28
C CYS A 39 7.92 -6.14 2.09
N GLY A 40 8.79 -5.93 3.07
CA GLY A 40 9.65 -4.76 3.14
C GLY A 40 10.45 -4.60 1.84
N GLY A 41 10.35 -3.41 1.25
CA GLY A 41 11.02 -3.09 -0.01
C GLY A 41 10.19 -3.32 -1.28
N ASP A 42 8.99 -3.90 -1.18
CA ASP A 42 8.05 -3.94 -2.31
C ASP A 42 7.52 -2.55 -2.63
N TYR A 43 7.20 -2.31 -3.90
CA TYR A 43 6.68 -1.03 -4.36
C TYR A 43 5.15 -1.06 -4.45
N LEU A 44 4.51 -0.07 -3.85
CA LEU A 44 3.07 0.09 -3.79
C LEU A 44 2.66 1.32 -4.60
N VAL A 45 1.60 1.19 -5.40
CA VAL A 45 0.88 2.32 -5.97
C VAL A 45 -0.40 2.47 -5.18
N LEU A 46 -0.62 3.66 -4.62
CA LEU A 46 -1.84 3.99 -3.89
C LEU A 46 -2.67 5.00 -4.65
N ASP A 47 -3.98 4.82 -4.62
CA ASP A 47 -4.95 5.80 -5.07
C ASP A 47 -5.49 6.58 -3.87
N THR A 48 -5.29 7.89 -3.88
CA THR A 48 -5.66 8.80 -2.78
C THR A 48 -7.12 9.22 -2.80
N LYS A 49 -7.88 8.90 -3.86
CA LYS A 49 -9.30 9.21 -3.99
C LYS A 49 -10.22 8.03 -3.69
N LEU A 50 -9.70 6.81 -3.71
CA LEU A 50 -10.49 5.63 -3.39
C LEU A 50 -10.81 5.57 -1.89
N LYS A 51 -12.08 5.27 -1.59
CA LYS A 51 -12.50 4.95 -0.24
C LYS A 51 -12.05 3.52 0.09
N PRO A 52 -11.41 3.27 1.25
CA PRO A 52 -11.06 1.91 1.64
C PRO A 52 -12.26 1.01 1.89
N GLU A 53 -12.12 -0.24 1.48
CA GLU A 53 -13.08 -1.31 1.73
C GLU A 53 -12.42 -2.48 2.48
N ILE A 54 -13.23 -3.28 3.19
CA ILE A 54 -12.73 -4.48 3.87
C ILE A 54 -12.02 -5.40 2.86
N GLY A 55 -10.83 -5.84 3.23
CA GLY A 55 -9.93 -6.66 2.42
C GLY A 55 -8.90 -5.85 1.63
N ASN A 56 -9.08 -4.53 1.48
CA ASN A 56 -8.11 -3.66 0.83
C ASN A 56 -6.82 -3.54 1.65
N PHE A 57 -5.72 -3.29 0.94
CA PHE A 57 -4.52 -2.75 1.55
C PHE A 57 -4.57 -1.22 1.47
N VAL A 58 -4.20 -0.56 2.56
CA VAL A 58 -4.25 0.90 2.71
C VAL A 58 -2.95 1.41 3.29
N SER A 59 -2.64 2.68 3.05
CA SER A 59 -1.65 3.40 3.86
C SER A 59 -2.35 4.35 4.82
N TYR A 60 -1.88 4.35 6.06
CA TYR A 60 -2.31 5.28 7.09
C TYR A 60 -1.09 5.78 7.85
N LYS A 61 -0.89 7.10 7.87
CA LYS A 61 0.27 7.75 8.51
C LYS A 61 1.62 7.23 8.00
N GLY A 62 1.69 6.91 6.71
CA GLY A 62 2.89 6.38 6.05
C GLY A 62 3.18 4.90 6.33
N THR A 63 2.30 4.21 7.04
CA THR A 63 2.40 2.77 7.31
C THR A 63 1.32 2.02 6.56
N SER A 64 1.71 0.90 5.93
CA SER A 64 0.77 0.06 5.19
C SER A 64 0.08 -0.95 6.11
N TYR A 65 -1.21 -1.14 5.90
CA TYR A 65 -2.08 -2.08 6.62
C TYR A 65 -3.03 -2.79 5.67
N ARG A 66 -3.57 -3.93 6.11
CA ARG A 66 -4.75 -4.54 5.54
C ARG A 66 -5.95 -4.16 6.40
N LEU A 67 -6.99 -3.63 5.77
CA LEU A 67 -8.25 -3.37 6.45
C LEU A 67 -9.03 -4.69 6.51
N GLU A 68 -9.31 -5.19 7.70
CA GLU A 68 -10.00 -6.46 7.93
C GLU A 68 -11.09 -6.29 8.99
N LEU A 69 -11.92 -7.32 9.18
CA LEU A 69 -12.80 -7.42 10.35
C LEU A 69 -12.14 -8.31 11.40
N ASN A 70 -12.21 -7.91 12.67
CA ASN A 70 -11.83 -8.77 13.78
C ASN A 70 -12.92 -9.83 14.07
N GLU A 71 -12.71 -10.66 15.09
CA GLU A 71 -13.65 -11.72 15.49
C GLU A 71 -15.03 -11.19 15.90
N ASP A 72 -15.10 -9.96 16.39
CA ASP A 72 -16.32 -9.26 16.76
C ASP A 72 -17.02 -8.57 15.57
N GLY A 73 -16.48 -8.72 14.35
CA GLY A 73 -17.01 -8.07 13.15
C GLY A 73 -16.72 -6.57 13.06
N GLN A 74 -15.77 -6.05 13.84
CA GLN A 74 -15.36 -4.66 13.81
C GLN A 74 -14.18 -4.44 12.86
N PRO A 75 -14.17 -3.34 12.07
CA PRO A 75 -13.03 -2.99 11.24
C PRO A 75 -11.74 -2.76 12.05
N VAL A 76 -10.63 -3.32 11.57
CA VAL A 76 -9.28 -3.16 12.12
C VAL A 76 -8.26 -3.02 11.00
N LEU A 77 -7.18 -2.28 11.26
CA LEU A 77 -6.00 -2.23 10.41
C LEU A 77 -4.95 -3.19 10.94
N LYS A 78 -4.58 -4.17 10.12
CA LYS A 78 -3.66 -5.25 10.48
C LYS A 78 -2.45 -5.27 9.56
N ASN A 79 -1.27 -5.43 10.14
CA ASN A 79 -0.07 -5.81 9.41
C ASN A 79 0.63 -6.95 10.17
N GLY A 80 1.80 -7.40 9.69
CA GLY A 80 2.50 -8.54 10.29
C GLY A 80 2.86 -8.40 11.78
N HIS A 81 2.86 -7.19 12.35
CA HIS A 81 3.27 -6.94 13.74
C HIS A 81 2.20 -6.31 14.61
N ASN A 82 1.32 -5.52 14.01
CA ASN A 82 0.40 -4.63 14.72
C ASN A 82 -1.03 -4.84 14.24
N THR A 83 -1.96 -4.69 15.17
CA THR A 83 -3.38 -4.50 14.89
C THR A 83 -3.83 -3.23 15.59
N ILE A 84 -4.39 -2.29 14.85
CA ILE A 84 -4.90 -1.02 15.37
C ILE A 84 -6.33 -0.79 14.88
N LEU A 85 -7.06 0.09 15.56
CA LEU A 85 -8.35 0.54 15.07
C LEU A 85 -8.14 1.48 13.87
N PRO A 86 -9.03 1.44 12.85
CA PRO A 86 -8.96 2.38 11.75
C PRO A 86 -9.27 3.81 12.23
N PRO A 87 -8.77 4.84 11.52
CA PRO A 87 -9.11 6.22 11.84
C PRO A 87 -10.62 6.47 11.71
N SER A 88 -11.19 7.26 12.64
CA SER A 88 -12.62 7.60 12.63
C SER A 88 -13.01 8.62 11.55
N ASP A 89 -12.03 9.35 11.01
CA ASP A 89 -12.19 10.42 10.02
C ASP A 89 -11.91 9.95 8.57
N ASP A 90 -11.72 8.64 8.35
CA ASP A 90 -11.32 8.06 7.06
C ASP A 90 -10.07 8.72 6.43
N ASN A 91 -9.16 9.28 7.25
CA ASN A 91 -7.96 9.94 6.78
C ASN A 91 -6.84 8.94 6.44
N TYR A 92 -7.02 8.24 5.33
CA TYR A 92 -6.01 7.35 4.75
C TYR A 92 -5.14 8.11 3.75
N ASP A 93 -3.87 7.72 3.66
CA ASP A 93 -2.99 8.26 2.62
C ASP A 93 -3.40 7.73 1.23
N GLY A 94 -4.03 6.55 1.17
CA GLY A 94 -4.61 5.97 -0.04
C GLY A 94 -4.85 4.46 0.03
N VAL A 95 -5.54 3.93 -0.98
CA VAL A 95 -5.79 2.49 -1.17
C VAL A 95 -4.76 1.93 -2.14
N VAL A 96 -4.11 0.82 -1.80
CA VAL A 96 -3.14 0.16 -2.68
C VAL A 96 -3.88 -0.47 -3.86
N VAL A 97 -3.60 0.02 -5.07
CA VAL A 97 -4.20 -0.46 -6.33
C VAL A 97 -3.23 -1.30 -7.16
N GLN A 98 -1.93 -1.21 -6.89
CA GLN A 98 -0.93 -2.04 -7.53
C GLN A 98 0.22 -2.38 -6.59
N ILE A 99 0.67 -3.62 -6.65
CA ILE A 99 1.83 -4.11 -5.92
C ILE A 99 2.85 -4.59 -6.95
N ASN A 100 4.08 -4.12 -6.85
CA ASN A 100 5.17 -4.61 -7.66
C ASN A 100 6.28 -5.08 -6.72
N ARG A 101 6.52 -6.38 -6.75
CA ARG A 101 7.59 -6.97 -5.94
C ARG A 101 8.93 -6.44 -6.40
N LYS A 102 9.79 -6.09 -5.46
CA LYS A 102 11.21 -5.86 -5.80
C LYS A 102 11.77 -7.19 -6.31
N LEU A 103 12.43 -7.18 -7.46
CA LEU A 103 13.12 -8.38 -7.96
C LEU A 103 14.20 -8.75 -6.93
N ARG A 104 13.95 -9.82 -6.17
CA ARG A 104 14.91 -10.33 -5.18
C ARG A 104 16.10 -10.90 -5.95
N GLY A 105 17.23 -10.20 -5.92
CA GLY A 105 18.48 -10.64 -6.57
C GLY A 105 19.09 -9.67 -7.58
N GLU A 106 18.50 -8.49 -7.82
CA GLU A 106 19.23 -7.40 -8.49
C GLU A 106 20.17 -6.73 -7.46
N ILE A 107 21.38 -7.28 -7.36
CA ILE A 107 22.56 -6.66 -6.74
C ILE A 107 23.27 -5.85 -7.82
#